data_AF-A0A7C6GMH6-F1
#
_entry.id   AF-A0A7C6GMH6-F1
#
_cell.length_a   1.000
_cell.length_b   1.000
_cell.length_c   1.000
_cell.angle_alpha   90.00
_cell.angle_beta   90.00
_cell.angle_gamma   90.00
#
_symmetry.space_group_name_H-M   'P 1'
#
loop_
_entity.id
_entity.type
_entity.pdbx_description
1 polymer ?
#
loop_
_entity_poly.entity_id
_entity_poly.type
_entity_poly.pdbx_seq_one_letter_code
_entity_poly.pdbx_strand_id
1 'polypeptide(L)'
;MANELDEMTGPVNQEGRDVNVIEKQIPVKIGVGSVIFEFFLWFPFILPGLIFLFMKISARNYLRALQQKIQHNASQIDNYLEQRVQVLQNVVGIVEKAVELDKDVMKTVAGLRGGAGPNEENRNELAGALDSAMGSIRVAFEAYPDLKAHRALADALQQNSYLQREITAAREVYNDTVLRWNQDIFAWPTKMIVAARAGYTTRIPFTASREVKEQARSKFF
;
A
#
# COMPACT_ATOMS: atom_id res chain seq x y z
N MET A 1 -33.20 -11.50 10.34
CA MET A 1 -32.57 -11.86 9.06
C MET A 1 -31.44 -12.83 9.39
N ALA A 2 -31.35 -13.96 8.68
CA ALA A 2 -30.24 -14.89 8.86
C ALA A 2 -28.92 -14.17 8.52
N ASN A 3 -27.82 -14.55 9.17
CA ASN A 3 -26.50 -14.08 8.78
C ASN A 3 -26.27 -14.51 7.32
N GLU A 4 -26.02 -13.56 6.41
CA GLU A 4 -25.80 -13.86 4.99
C GLU A 4 -24.50 -14.64 4.75
N LEU A 5 -23.63 -14.68 5.77
CA LEU A 5 -22.39 -15.44 5.80
C LEU A 5 -22.50 -16.56 6.85
N ASP A 6 -23.24 -17.62 6.53
CA ASP A 6 -23.22 -18.85 7.34
C ASP A 6 -21.95 -19.64 7.04
N GLU A 7 -20.93 -19.43 7.88
CA GLU A 7 -19.61 -20.05 7.78
C GLU A 7 -19.58 -21.52 8.27
N MET A 8 -20.67 -22.00 8.89
CA MET A 8 -20.71 -23.33 9.54
C MET A 8 -21.31 -24.42 8.64
N THR A 9 -22.15 -24.05 7.66
CA THR A 9 -22.91 -25.02 6.84
C THR A 9 -22.63 -24.95 5.34
N GLY A 10 -21.83 -23.98 4.88
CA GLY A 10 -21.48 -23.81 3.47
C GLY A 10 -20.46 -24.83 2.93
N PRO A 11 -20.49 -25.15 1.62
CA PRO A 11 -19.47 -26.02 1.00
C PRO A 11 -18.08 -25.38 1.12
N VAL A 12 -17.15 -26.11 1.73
CA VAL A 12 -15.74 -25.69 1.86
C VAL A 12 -15.06 -25.84 0.50
N ASN A 13 -14.55 -24.74 -0.05
CA ASN A 13 -13.75 -24.79 -1.26
C ASN A 13 -12.36 -25.38 -0.96
N GLN A 14 -12.15 -26.66 -1.29
CA GLN A 14 -10.90 -27.38 -1.04
C GLN A 14 -9.75 -26.96 -1.97
N GLU A 15 -10.07 -26.40 -3.14
CA GLU A 15 -9.08 -26.00 -4.15
C GLU A 15 -8.53 -24.59 -3.92
N GLY A 16 -9.10 -23.85 -2.95
CA GLY A 16 -8.82 -22.44 -2.76
C GLY A 16 -9.31 -21.57 -3.92
N ARG A 17 -9.23 -20.25 -3.78
CA ARG A 17 -9.40 -19.31 -4.91
C ARG A 17 -8.17 -18.44 -4.98
N ASP A 18 -7.57 -18.38 -6.15
CA ASP A 18 -6.56 -17.37 -6.46
C ASP A 18 -7.24 -16.00 -6.57
N VAL A 19 -7.24 -15.26 -5.47
CA VAL A 19 -7.80 -13.91 -5.42
C VAL A 19 -6.75 -12.94 -5.97
N ASN A 20 -7.00 -12.45 -7.18
CA ASN A 20 -6.22 -11.37 -7.77
C ASN A 20 -6.80 -10.02 -7.34
N VAL A 21 -5.93 -9.11 -6.92
CA VAL A 21 -6.34 -7.72 -6.66
C VAL A 21 -6.52 -7.03 -8.00
N ILE A 22 -7.68 -6.42 -8.21
CA ILE A 22 -8.01 -5.73 -9.46
C ILE A 22 -7.41 -4.32 -9.42
N GLU A 23 -6.48 -4.03 -10.31
CA GLU A 23 -5.83 -2.72 -10.45
C GLU A 23 -6.68 -1.75 -11.30
N LYS A 24 -7.96 -1.59 -10.95
CA LYS A 24 -8.87 -0.71 -11.69
C LYS A 24 -9.44 0.38 -10.81
N GLN A 25 -9.24 1.62 -11.24
CA GLN A 25 -9.94 2.76 -10.67
C GLN A 25 -11.39 2.79 -11.17
N ILE A 26 -12.34 2.81 -10.24
CA ILE A 26 -13.77 2.83 -10.52
C ILE A 26 -14.26 4.25 -10.23
N PRO A 27 -14.78 4.99 -11.23
CA PRO A 27 -15.32 6.32 -11.00
C PRO A 27 -16.67 6.25 -10.29
N VAL A 28 -16.91 7.15 -9.35
CA VAL A 28 -18.22 7.26 -8.69
C VAL A 28 -19.20 7.95 -9.64
N LYS A 29 -20.34 7.29 -9.89
CA LYS A 29 -21.42 7.84 -10.72
C LYS A 29 -22.70 7.97 -9.89
N ILE A 30 -23.43 9.07 -10.10
CA ILE A 30 -24.78 9.24 -9.56
C ILE A 30 -25.82 8.81 -10.61
N GLY A 31 -26.78 7.98 -10.18
CA GLY A 31 -27.91 7.58 -11.01
C GLY A 31 -29.07 8.58 -10.94
N VAL A 32 -30.11 8.34 -11.75
CA VAL A 32 -31.35 9.13 -11.81
C VAL A 32 -32.00 9.24 -10.42
N GLY A 33 -31.91 8.18 -9.60
CA GLY A 33 -32.43 8.17 -8.22
C GLY A 33 -31.81 9.23 -7.30
N SER A 34 -30.53 9.57 -7.46
CA SER A 34 -29.88 10.64 -6.67
C SER A 34 -30.39 12.03 -7.05
N VAL A 35 -30.74 12.25 -8.33
CA VAL A 35 -31.30 13.52 -8.81
C VAL A 35 -32.73 13.69 -8.31
N ILE A 36 -33.53 12.62 -8.40
CA ILE A 36 -34.90 12.59 -7.86
C ILE A 36 -34.89 12.85 -6.34
N PHE A 37 -33.98 12.19 -5.61
CA PHE A 37 -33.80 12.39 -4.17
C PHE A 37 -33.51 13.86 -3.84
N GLU A 38 -32.59 14.52 -4.54
CA GLU A 38 -32.30 15.94 -4.30
C GLU A 38 -33.49 16.85 -4.63
N PHE A 39 -34.24 16.56 -5.69
CA PHE A 39 -35.43 17.33 -6.06
C PHE A 39 -36.54 17.23 -5.00
N PHE A 40 -36.85 16.01 -4.54
CA PHE A 40 -37.82 15.77 -3.45
C PHE A 40 -37.36 16.36 -2.12
N LEU A 41 -36.06 16.55 -1.90
CA LEU A 41 -35.57 17.18 -0.70
C LEU A 41 -35.79 18.71 -0.72
N TRP A 42 -35.65 19.35 -1.88
CA TRP A 42 -35.74 20.81 -2.00
C TRP A 42 -37.15 21.35 -2.26
N PHE A 43 -38.01 20.59 -2.95
CA PHE A 43 -39.28 21.11 -3.46
C PHE A 43 -40.43 21.06 -2.42
N PRO A 44 -40.62 19.97 -1.65
CA PRO A 44 -41.54 19.93 -0.50
C PRO A 44 -40.91 20.14 0.90
N PHE A 45 -39.59 19.98 1.07
CA PHE A 45 -38.93 19.90 2.40
C PHE A 45 -37.72 20.82 2.58
N ILE A 46 -37.93 22.14 2.49
CA ILE A 46 -36.87 23.17 2.59
C ILE A 46 -35.98 23.01 3.84
N LEU A 47 -36.56 22.73 5.01
CA LEU A 47 -35.81 22.61 6.27
C LEU A 47 -34.88 21.36 6.29
N PRO A 48 -35.35 20.13 5.94
CA PRO A 48 -34.46 19.00 5.65
C PRO A 48 -33.42 19.26 4.54
N GLY A 49 -33.80 20.05 3.52
CA GLY A 49 -32.91 20.51 2.45
C GLY A 49 -31.66 21.23 2.97
N LEU A 50 -31.86 22.17 3.90
CA LEU A 50 -30.77 22.91 4.53
C LEU A 50 -29.85 22.00 5.37
N ILE A 51 -30.41 21.07 6.14
CA ILE A 51 -29.61 20.09 6.92
C ILE A 51 -28.73 19.27 5.98
N PHE A 52 -29.27 18.81 4.87
CA PHE A 52 -28.52 18.04 3.87
C PHE A 52 -27.38 18.86 3.23
N LEU A 53 -27.56 20.16 3.04
CA LEU A 53 -26.48 21.03 2.56
C LEU A 53 -25.29 21.06 3.53
N PHE A 54 -25.55 21.19 4.84
CA PHE A 54 -24.50 21.09 5.85
C PHE A 54 -23.82 19.72 5.86
N MET A 55 -24.60 18.63 5.68
CA MET A 55 -24.03 17.28 5.54
C MET A 55 -23.10 17.17 4.31
N LYS A 56 -23.44 17.79 3.18
CA LYS A 56 -22.56 17.80 1.98
C LYS A 56 -21.25 18.53 2.22
N ILE A 57 -21.28 19.65 2.94
CA ILE A 57 -20.06 20.39 3.33
C ILE A 57 -19.19 19.51 4.24
N SER A 58 -19.80 18.89 5.25
CA SER A 58 -19.10 17.95 6.15
C SER A 58 -18.49 16.77 5.38
N ALA A 59 -19.26 16.13 4.50
CA ALA A 59 -18.77 15.03 3.66
C ALA A 59 -17.60 15.45 2.76
N ARG A 60 -17.64 16.65 2.16
CA ARG A 60 -16.52 17.17 1.36
C ARG A 60 -15.26 17.36 2.19
N ASN A 61 -15.38 17.98 3.37
CA ASN A 61 -14.24 18.20 4.26
C ASN A 61 -13.65 16.88 4.77
N TYR A 62 -14.53 15.94 5.12
CA TYR A 62 -14.15 14.58 5.51
C TYR A 62 -13.36 13.87 4.40
N LEU A 63 -13.87 13.86 3.16
CA LEU A 63 -13.20 13.20 2.04
C LEU A 63 -11.85 13.86 1.74
N ARG A 64 -11.76 15.20 1.80
CA ARG A 64 -10.47 15.90 1.65
C ARG A 64 -9.47 15.52 2.74
N ALA A 65 -9.91 15.44 3.99
CA ALA A 65 -9.05 15.01 5.10
C ALA A 65 -8.58 13.55 4.89
N LEU A 66 -9.46 12.67 4.42
CA LEU A 66 -9.10 11.29 4.12
C LEU A 66 -8.09 11.19 2.96
N GLN A 67 -8.24 12.00 1.92
CA GLN A 67 -7.25 12.12 0.84
C GLN A 67 -5.88 12.57 1.35
N GLN A 68 -5.83 13.58 2.24
CA GLN A 68 -4.57 14.01 2.86
C GLN A 68 -3.97 12.91 3.74
N LYS A 69 -4.79 12.14 4.45
CA LYS A 69 -4.33 10.99 5.24
C LYS A 69 -3.72 9.90 4.37
N ILE A 70 -4.31 9.59 3.22
CA ILE A 70 -3.73 8.63 2.26
C ILE A 70 -2.37 9.12 1.77
N GLN A 71 -2.24 10.41 1.44
CA GLN A 71 -0.97 11.00 1.03
C GLN A 71 0.08 10.93 2.14
N HIS A 72 -0.32 11.24 3.38
CA HIS A 72 0.54 11.13 4.54
C HIS A 72 1.05 9.69 4.73
N ASN A 73 0.16 8.71 4.75
CA ASN A 73 0.53 7.30 4.92
C ASN A 73 1.45 6.82 3.77
N ALA A 74 1.19 7.26 2.53
CA ALA A 74 2.06 6.98 1.39
C ALA A 74 3.49 7.53 1.62
N SER A 75 3.59 8.79 2.08
CA SER A 75 4.89 9.42 2.38
C SER A 75 5.65 8.72 3.52
N GLN A 76 4.94 8.16 4.51
CA GLN A 76 5.58 7.39 5.57
C GLN A 76 6.25 6.13 5.01
N ILE A 77 5.59 5.42 4.08
CA ILE A 77 6.19 4.26 3.40
C ILE A 77 7.43 4.69 2.60
N ASP A 78 7.38 5.81 1.88
CA ASP A 78 8.55 6.34 1.14
C ASP A 78 9.73 6.61 2.07
N ASN A 79 9.49 7.28 3.19
CA ASN A 79 10.53 7.60 4.16
C ASN A 79 11.23 6.34 4.70
N TYR A 80 10.46 5.28 5.00
CA TYR A 80 11.05 4.02 5.46
C TYR A 80 11.82 3.31 4.34
N LEU A 81 11.33 3.35 3.10
CA LEU A 81 12.05 2.79 1.96
C LEU A 81 13.35 3.54 1.69
N GLU A 82 13.34 4.87 1.77
CA GLU A 82 14.54 5.70 1.63
C GLU A 82 15.57 5.38 2.70
N GLN A 83 15.16 5.30 3.97
CA GLN A 83 16.04 4.88 5.07
C GLN A 83 16.63 3.50 4.79
N ARG A 84 15.83 2.58 4.25
CA ARG A 84 16.28 1.22 3.91
C ARG A 84 17.28 1.22 2.76
N VAL A 85 17.11 2.08 1.76
CA VAL A 85 18.08 2.31 0.69
C VAL A 85 19.41 2.82 1.27
N GLN A 86 19.36 3.78 2.19
CA GLN A 86 20.58 4.31 2.85
C GLN A 86 21.31 3.21 3.64
N VAL A 87 20.58 2.38 4.39
CA VAL A 87 21.15 1.21 5.08
C VAL A 87 21.79 0.25 4.07
N LEU A 88 21.13 -0.05 2.96
CA LEU A 88 21.67 -0.91 1.91
C LEU A 88 22.99 -0.35 1.33
N GLN A 89 23.02 0.94 1.00
CA GLN A 89 24.20 1.59 0.45
C GLN A 89 25.40 1.51 1.41
N ASN A 90 25.15 1.69 2.71
CA ASN A 90 26.17 1.58 3.76
C ASN A 90 26.70 0.15 3.88
N VAL A 91 25.82 -0.86 3.84
CA VAL A 91 26.23 -2.27 3.96
C VAL A 91 27.04 -2.72 2.75
N VAL A 92 26.58 -2.38 1.55
CA VAL A 92 27.23 -2.80 0.30
C VAL A 92 28.67 -2.30 0.23
N GLY A 93 28.92 -1.05 0.63
CA GLY A 93 30.29 -0.51 0.67
C GLY A 93 31.23 -1.20 1.67
N ILE A 94 30.69 -1.91 2.67
CA ILE A 94 31.46 -2.73 3.61
C ILE A 94 31.67 -4.14 3.03
N VAL A 95 30.61 -4.77 2.51
CA VAL A 95 30.68 -6.14 1.99
C VAL A 95 31.53 -6.22 0.72
N GLU A 96 31.42 -5.25 -0.20
CA GLU A 96 32.20 -5.20 -1.45
C GLU A 96 33.72 -5.22 -1.21
N LYS A 97 34.19 -4.78 -0.03
CA LYS A 97 35.61 -4.81 0.32
C LYS A 97 36.10 -6.19 0.76
N ALA A 98 35.20 -7.07 1.16
CA ALA A 98 35.51 -8.38 1.73
C ALA A 98 35.09 -9.55 0.82
N VAL A 99 34.04 -9.36 0.02
CA VAL A 99 33.44 -10.41 -0.81
C VAL A 99 32.99 -9.81 -2.14
N GLU A 100 33.17 -10.57 -3.22
CA GLU A 100 32.57 -10.25 -4.52
C GLU A 100 31.05 -10.49 -4.45
N LEU A 101 30.28 -9.41 -4.47
CA LEU A 101 28.81 -9.47 -4.43
C LEU A 101 28.25 -9.89 -5.80
N ASP A 102 27.06 -10.49 -5.80
CA ASP A 102 26.33 -10.77 -7.03
C ASP A 102 26.14 -9.49 -7.86
N LYS A 103 26.36 -9.60 -9.18
CA LYS A 103 26.20 -8.51 -10.15
C LYS A 103 24.80 -7.91 -10.10
N ASP A 104 23.77 -8.70 -9.83
CA ASP A 104 22.39 -8.19 -9.73
C ASP A 104 22.19 -7.31 -8.48
N VAL A 105 22.87 -7.63 -7.38
CA VAL A 105 22.86 -6.81 -6.16
C VAL A 105 23.61 -5.50 -6.42
N MET A 106 24.80 -5.57 -7.02
CA MET A 106 25.55 -4.36 -7.36
C MET A 106 24.78 -3.46 -8.34
N LYS A 107 24.09 -4.04 -9.32
CA LYS A 107 23.25 -3.28 -10.28
C LYS A 107 22.09 -2.59 -9.57
N THR A 108 21.42 -3.28 -8.65
CA THR A 108 20.32 -2.71 -7.84
C THR A 108 20.83 -1.52 -7.03
N VAL A 109 21.97 -1.67 -6.35
CA VAL A 109 22.57 -0.61 -5.53
C VAL A 109 23.04 0.57 -6.38
N ALA A 110 23.66 0.31 -7.53
CA ALA A 110 24.09 1.33 -8.47
C ALA A 110 22.90 2.15 -9.01
N GLY A 111 21.80 1.48 -9.37
CA GLY A 111 20.55 2.14 -9.76
C GLY A 111 19.99 3.04 -8.66
N LEU A 112 20.04 2.58 -7.41
CA LEU A 112 19.59 3.36 -6.25
C LEU A 112 20.49 4.55 -5.93
N ARG A 113 21.81 4.42 -6.06
CA ARG A 113 22.76 5.55 -5.93
C ARG A 113 22.56 6.59 -7.03
N GLY A 114 22.07 6.18 -8.20
CA GLY A 114 21.79 7.06 -9.34
C GLY A 114 20.52 7.92 -9.21
N GLY A 115 19.81 7.88 -8.07
CA GLY A 115 18.64 8.72 -7.82
C GLY A 115 17.30 8.07 -8.17
N ALA A 116 17.26 6.75 -8.38
CA ALA A 116 16.00 6.00 -8.48
C ALA A 116 15.34 5.90 -7.09
N GLY A 117 14.72 6.99 -6.64
CA GLY A 117 13.94 7.04 -5.41
C GLY A 117 12.60 6.29 -5.53
N PRO A 118 11.95 6.00 -4.39
CA PRO A 118 10.59 5.50 -4.38
C PRO A 118 9.63 6.54 -4.98
N ASN A 119 8.87 6.12 -5.98
CA ASN A 119 7.76 6.83 -6.61
C ASN A 119 6.49 5.97 -6.49
N GLU A 120 5.31 6.57 -6.68
CA GLU A 120 4.02 5.89 -6.49
C GLU A 120 3.87 4.62 -7.35
N GLU A 121 4.44 4.60 -8.56
CA GLU A 121 4.37 3.47 -9.49
C GLU A 121 5.38 2.35 -9.21
N ASN A 122 6.57 2.69 -8.70
CA ASN A 122 7.68 1.73 -8.54
C ASN A 122 7.87 1.24 -7.10
N ARG A 123 7.08 1.77 -6.14
CA ARG A 123 7.27 1.53 -4.70
C ARG A 123 7.25 0.05 -4.34
N ASN A 124 6.37 -0.72 -4.97
CA ASN A 124 6.24 -2.17 -4.74
C ASN A 124 7.48 -2.92 -5.25
N GLU A 125 7.90 -2.61 -6.47
CA GLU A 125 9.05 -3.23 -7.14
C GLU A 125 10.35 -2.92 -6.39
N LEU A 126 10.53 -1.65 -6.01
CA LEU A 126 11.69 -1.20 -5.25
C LEU A 126 11.80 -1.96 -3.93
N ALA A 127 10.70 -2.08 -3.19
CA ALA A 127 10.73 -2.81 -1.92
C ALA A 127 11.11 -4.29 -2.10
N GLY A 128 10.61 -4.94 -3.17
CA GLY A 128 11.00 -6.31 -3.51
C GLY A 128 12.49 -6.43 -3.88
N ALA A 129 13.01 -5.48 -4.64
CA ALA A 129 14.44 -5.41 -4.97
C ALA A 129 15.31 -5.24 -3.71
N LEU A 130 14.90 -4.38 -2.77
CA LEU A 130 15.57 -4.20 -1.48
C LEU A 130 15.55 -5.46 -0.63
N ASP A 131 14.43 -6.19 -0.61
CA ASP A 131 14.30 -7.49 0.07
C ASP A 131 15.29 -8.51 -0.50
N SER A 132 15.37 -8.63 -1.82
CA SER A 132 16.29 -9.55 -2.50
C SER A 132 17.76 -9.21 -2.25
N ALA A 133 18.13 -7.93 -2.38
CA ALA A 133 19.49 -7.46 -2.16
C ALA A 133 19.95 -7.72 -0.72
N MET A 134 19.12 -7.40 0.26
CA MET A 134 19.41 -7.66 1.67
C MET A 134 19.45 -9.15 2.02
N GLY A 135 18.64 -9.96 1.35
CA GLY A 135 18.71 -11.42 1.46
C GLY A 135 20.08 -11.96 1.03
N SER A 136 20.58 -11.51 -0.11
CA SER A 136 21.89 -11.90 -0.64
C SER A 136 23.05 -11.47 0.29
N ILE A 137 22.96 -10.25 0.82
CA ILE A 137 23.92 -9.72 1.80
C ILE A 137 23.92 -10.56 3.08
N ARG A 138 22.74 -10.99 3.57
CA ARG A 138 22.66 -11.86 4.76
C ARG A 138 23.34 -13.20 4.51
N VAL A 139 23.18 -13.78 3.32
CA VAL A 139 23.89 -15.03 2.96
C VAL A 139 25.40 -14.83 2.98
N ALA A 140 25.91 -13.74 2.39
CA ALA A 140 27.32 -13.40 2.45
C ALA A 140 27.79 -13.17 3.89
N PHE A 141 27.02 -12.46 4.71
CA PHE A 141 27.32 -12.28 6.13
C PHE A 141 27.44 -13.62 6.87
N GLU A 142 26.56 -14.58 6.58
CA GLU A 142 26.59 -15.89 7.22
C GLU A 142 27.79 -16.75 6.80
N ALA A 143 28.16 -16.66 5.52
CA ALA A 143 29.23 -17.44 4.92
C ALA A 143 30.64 -16.97 5.30
N TYR A 144 30.83 -15.69 5.64
CA TYR A 144 32.15 -15.10 5.89
C TYR A 144 32.30 -14.63 7.35
N PRO A 145 33.09 -15.34 8.19
CA PRO A 145 33.28 -14.99 9.60
C PRO A 145 33.82 -13.58 9.85
N ASP A 146 34.67 -13.08 8.95
CA ASP A 146 35.24 -11.73 9.07
C ASP A 146 34.16 -10.65 8.98
N LEU A 147 33.13 -10.86 8.14
CA LEU A 147 31.97 -9.97 8.08
C LEU A 147 31.15 -10.01 9.38
N LYS A 148 31.06 -11.17 10.03
CA LYS A 148 30.38 -11.33 11.33
C LYS A 148 31.03 -10.53 12.45
N ALA A 149 32.36 -10.38 12.40
CA ALA A 149 33.09 -9.58 13.37
C ALA A 149 32.82 -8.06 13.22
N HIS A 150 32.35 -7.61 12.05
CA HIS A 150 32.02 -6.21 11.82
C HIS A 150 30.69 -5.81 12.45
N ARG A 151 30.77 -5.19 13.64
CA ARG A 151 29.60 -4.66 14.37
C ARG A 151 28.69 -3.76 13.53
N ALA A 152 29.26 -2.84 12.75
CA ALA A 152 28.49 -1.93 11.89
C ALA A 152 27.58 -2.66 10.89
N LEU A 153 27.98 -3.84 10.43
CA LEU A 153 27.21 -4.62 9.49
C LEU A 153 26.11 -5.44 10.19
N ALA A 154 26.40 -5.98 11.38
CA ALA A 154 25.38 -6.60 12.23
C ALA A 154 24.27 -5.59 12.62
N ASP A 155 24.67 -4.37 13.01
CA ASP A 155 23.75 -3.28 13.34
C ASP A 155 22.87 -2.90 12.14
N ALA A 156 23.46 -2.80 10.95
CA ALA A 156 22.74 -2.48 9.73
C ALA A 156 21.73 -3.58 9.32
N LEU A 157 22.09 -4.85 9.48
CA LEU A 157 21.16 -5.97 9.25
C LEU A 157 19.99 -5.95 10.23
N GLN A 158 20.24 -5.61 11.50
CA GLN A 158 19.20 -5.45 12.51
C GLN A 158 18.29 -4.25 12.18
N GLN A 159 18.86 -3.11 11.82
CA GLN A 159 18.12 -1.92 11.40
C GLN A 159 17.25 -2.21 10.16
N ASN A 160 17.78 -2.92 9.18
CA ASN A 160 17.02 -3.35 8.00
C ASN A 160 15.83 -4.26 8.38
N SER A 161 16.01 -5.20 9.31
CA SER A 161 14.90 -6.03 9.80
C SER A 161 13.84 -5.21 10.54
N TYR A 162 14.24 -4.18 11.28
CA TYR A 162 13.32 -3.26 11.94
C TYR A 162 12.52 -2.47 10.90
N LEU A 163 13.21 -1.86 9.92
CA LEU A 163 12.56 -1.09 8.85
C LEU A 163 11.58 -1.94 8.04
N GLN A 164 11.87 -3.22 7.79
CA GLN A 164 10.94 -4.11 7.10
C GLN A 164 9.62 -4.29 7.86
N ARG A 165 9.67 -4.37 9.20
CA ARG A 165 8.46 -4.44 10.03
C ARG A 165 7.68 -3.13 9.98
N GLU A 166 8.37 -2.00 10.07
CA GLU A 166 7.75 -0.67 9.96
C GLU A 166 7.09 -0.45 8.59
N ILE A 167 7.75 -0.84 7.49
CA ILE A 167 7.17 -0.80 6.14
C ILE A 167 5.90 -1.65 6.07
N THR A 168 5.91 -2.85 6.66
CA THR A 168 4.75 -3.75 6.67
C THR A 168 3.58 -3.12 7.43
N ALA A 169 3.82 -2.59 8.62
CA ALA A 169 2.81 -1.90 9.42
C ALA A 169 2.27 -0.64 8.69
N ALA A 170 3.16 0.16 8.09
CA ALA A 170 2.76 1.34 7.33
C ALA A 170 1.89 1.00 6.11
N ARG A 171 2.17 -0.12 5.43
CA ARG A 171 1.34 -0.63 4.32
C ARG A 171 -0.05 -1.03 4.79
N GLU A 172 -0.16 -1.68 5.94
CA GLU A 172 -1.46 -2.04 6.54
C GLU A 172 -2.28 -0.78 6.81
N VAL A 173 -1.70 0.22 7.47
CA VAL A 173 -2.36 1.50 7.76
C VAL A 173 -2.74 2.28 6.49
N TYR A 174 -1.90 2.24 5.46
CA TYR A 174 -2.23 2.79 4.14
C TYR A 174 -3.42 2.08 3.51
N ASN A 175 -3.39 0.74 3.48
CA ASN A 175 -4.44 -0.10 2.89
C ASN A 175 -5.78 0.07 3.61
N ASP A 176 -5.78 0.15 4.94
CA ASP A 176 -6.98 0.45 5.72
C ASP A 176 -7.58 1.82 5.37
N THR A 177 -6.72 2.80 5.14
CA THR A 177 -7.17 4.15 4.78
C THR A 177 -7.71 4.18 3.34
N VAL A 178 -7.10 3.43 2.42
CA VAL A 178 -7.61 3.21 1.05
C VAL A 178 -8.93 2.46 1.06
N LEU A 179 -9.07 1.43 1.91
CA LEU A 179 -10.32 0.69 2.07
C LEU A 179 -11.44 1.62 2.53
N ARG A 180 -11.19 2.43 3.57
CA ARG A 180 -12.15 3.43 4.06
C ARG A 180 -12.52 4.43 2.96
N TRP A 181 -11.55 4.91 2.19
CA TRP A 181 -11.80 5.80 1.05
C TRP A 181 -12.69 5.14 0.00
N ASN A 182 -12.33 3.93 -0.43
CA ASN A 182 -13.08 3.18 -1.44
C ASN A 182 -14.51 2.90 -0.98
N GLN A 183 -14.73 2.60 0.30
CA GLN A 183 -16.07 2.43 0.85
C GLN A 183 -16.84 3.76 0.89
N ASP A 184 -16.22 4.82 1.41
CA ASP A 184 -16.89 6.08 1.68
C ASP A 184 -17.28 6.86 0.43
N ILE A 185 -16.50 6.77 -0.64
CA ILE A 185 -16.86 7.41 -1.91
C ILE A 185 -18.11 6.78 -2.56
N PHE A 186 -18.47 5.54 -2.20
CA PHE A 186 -19.71 4.88 -2.63
C PHE A 186 -20.83 4.92 -1.57
N ALA A 187 -20.60 5.53 -0.41
CA ALA A 187 -21.60 5.60 0.65
C ALA A 187 -22.73 6.58 0.28
N TRP A 188 -23.88 6.01 -0.09
CA TRP A 188 -25.11 6.77 -0.36
C TRP A 188 -25.73 7.29 0.96
N PRO A 189 -26.38 8.46 0.99
CA PRO A 189 -26.57 9.42 -0.11
C PRO A 189 -25.47 10.47 -0.24
N THR A 190 -25.05 11.06 0.88
CA THR A 190 -24.33 12.33 0.89
C THR A 190 -22.92 12.21 0.32
N LYS A 191 -22.14 11.21 0.75
CA LYS A 191 -20.73 11.05 0.34
C LYS A 191 -20.64 10.67 -1.13
N MET A 192 -21.47 9.74 -1.61
CA MET A 192 -21.53 9.34 -3.02
C MET A 192 -21.86 10.50 -3.96
N ILE A 193 -22.84 11.34 -3.60
CA ILE A 193 -23.20 12.52 -4.39
C ILE A 193 -22.05 13.53 -4.46
N VAL A 194 -21.38 13.78 -3.34
CA VAL A 194 -20.23 14.69 -3.29
C VAL A 194 -19.05 14.12 -4.10
N ALA A 195 -18.75 12.84 -3.94
CA ALA A 195 -17.67 12.16 -4.64
C ALA A 195 -17.88 12.15 -6.16
N ALA A 196 -19.10 11.83 -6.63
CA ALA A 196 -19.43 11.86 -8.05
C ALA A 196 -19.26 13.25 -8.67
N ARG A 197 -19.74 14.31 -7.98
CA ARG A 197 -19.58 15.70 -8.46
C ARG A 197 -18.14 16.16 -8.45
N ALA A 198 -17.32 15.64 -7.55
CA ALA A 198 -15.90 15.95 -7.46
C ALA A 198 -15.04 15.09 -8.42
N GLY A 199 -15.63 14.12 -9.13
CA GLY A 199 -14.91 13.22 -10.04
C GLY A 199 -13.98 12.24 -9.32
N TYR A 200 -14.28 11.88 -8.06
CA TYR A 200 -13.43 10.96 -7.31
C TYR A 200 -13.53 9.52 -7.84
N THR A 201 -12.40 8.83 -7.77
CA THR A 201 -12.23 7.43 -8.15
C THR A 201 -11.76 6.60 -6.97
N THR A 202 -11.96 5.28 -7.03
CA THR A 202 -11.30 4.36 -6.10
C THR A 202 -9.79 4.46 -6.24
N ARG A 203 -9.11 4.17 -5.14
CA ARG A 203 -7.65 4.01 -5.10
C ARG A 203 -7.29 2.55 -5.03
N ILE A 204 -6.15 2.22 -5.62
CA ILE A 204 -5.60 0.87 -5.61
C ILE A 204 -4.81 0.72 -4.30
N PRO A 205 -5.09 -0.32 -3.49
CA PRO A 205 -4.31 -0.58 -2.29
C PRO A 205 -2.90 -1.04 -2.64
N PHE A 206 -1.99 -0.94 -1.67
CA PHE A 206 -0.68 -1.56 -1.77
C PHE A 206 -0.81 -3.08 -1.85
N THR A 207 -0.23 -3.71 -2.86
CA THR A 207 -0.26 -5.17 -3.05
C THR A 207 1.14 -5.72 -3.26
N ALA A 208 1.32 -7.02 -2.97
CA ALA A 208 2.55 -7.71 -3.33
C ALA A 208 2.68 -7.76 -4.87
N SER A 209 3.88 -7.46 -5.39
CA SER A 209 4.13 -7.53 -6.83
C SER A 209 3.89 -8.94 -7.36
N ARG A 210 3.63 -9.03 -8.66
CA ARG A 210 3.39 -10.30 -9.33
C ARG A 210 4.59 -11.24 -9.21
N GLU A 211 5.82 -10.74 -9.33
CA GLU A 211 7.02 -11.57 -9.16
C GLU A 211 7.14 -12.16 -7.74
N VAL A 212 6.78 -11.40 -6.70
CA VAL A 212 6.81 -11.89 -5.31
C VAL A 212 5.81 -13.02 -5.11
N LYS A 213 4.61 -12.90 -5.70
CA LYS A 213 3.61 -13.97 -5.68
C LYS A 213 4.07 -15.20 -6.45
N GLU A 214 4.72 -15.01 -7.61
CA GLU A 214 5.23 -16.11 -8.43
C GLU A 214 6.46 -16.81 -7.80
N GLN A 215 7.37 -16.07 -7.15
CA GLN A 215 8.48 -16.66 -6.40
C GLN A 215 8.02 -17.42 -5.16
N ALA A 216 7.01 -16.92 -4.45
CA ALA A 216 6.41 -17.64 -3.33
C ALA A 216 5.76 -18.94 -3.82
N ARG A 217 5.16 -18.94 -5.02
CA ARG A 217 4.65 -20.15 -5.66
C ARG A 217 5.77 -21.13 -5.96
N SER A 218 6.79 -20.73 -6.73
CA SER A 218 7.84 -21.65 -7.18
C SER A 218 8.74 -22.22 -6.08
N LYS A 219 8.85 -21.55 -4.93
CA LYS A 219 9.65 -22.05 -3.79
C LYS A 219 8.88 -22.93 -2.81
N PHE A 220 7.54 -22.86 -2.77
CA PHE A 220 6.76 -23.49 -1.72
C PHE A 220 5.58 -24.36 -2.21
N PHE A 221 5.25 -24.32 -3.51
CA PHE A 221 4.19 -25.09 -4.15
C PHE A 221 4.70 -25.73 -5.45
#